data_AF-A0ABD5N7K9-F1
#
_entry.id   AF-A0ABD5N7K9-F1
#
_cell.length_a   1.000
_cell.length_b   1.000
_cell.length_c   1.000
_cell.angle_alpha   90.00
_cell.angle_beta   90.00
_cell.angle_gamma   90.00
#
_symmetry.space_group_name_H-M   'P 1'
#
loop_
_entity.id
_entity.type
_entity.pdbx_description
1 polymer ?
#
loop_
_entity_poly.entity_id
_entity_poly.type
_entity_poly.pdbx_seq_one_letter_code
_entity_poly.pdbx_strand_id
1 'polypeptide(L)'
;MIEVLERENDPKAIGRRRFIKSLAIAGAIATMGIAGCVSEPEPTPSPSVPTRTAPALPAQPAPGTPAPAPAPRPTPSHPGEQPAATPAPPVAAPTPAPTPAQAPVVKGAQIDVNYRACTGCDICAEECAYKYQPEDYQGINLAYARIRTMRFSFVDIPNVCYYCALTEWSDGTTQMPCEYVCPTVAIETVPDEETIAGYEGNGYKRVNPDLCLGFDSCGKCTEICEQLFGSGVIYTPDGIAQVCTMCAGQPTCVETCPEPDCLRFVKCVPGRFHAMDPTQLAEMLYSSMYSVRRQLE
;
A
#
# COMPACT_ATOMS: atom_id res chain seq x y z
N MET A 1 -23.14 21.36 0.62
CA MET A 1 -22.76 21.85 -0.74
C MET A 1 -22.10 23.23 -0.73
N ILE A 2 -21.90 23.87 0.44
CA ILE A 2 -21.25 25.19 0.56
C ILE A 2 -19.79 25.05 1.04
N GLU A 3 -19.44 24.01 1.81
CA GLU A 3 -18.06 23.80 2.32
C GLU A 3 -17.02 23.32 1.30
N VAL A 4 -17.43 22.86 0.11
CA VAL A 4 -16.48 22.39 -0.93
C VAL A 4 -15.84 23.56 -1.68
N LEU A 5 -16.46 24.75 -1.65
CA LEU A 5 -15.99 25.92 -2.40
C LEU A 5 -14.94 26.75 -1.63
N GLU A 6 -14.81 26.58 -0.31
CA GLU A 6 -13.83 27.37 0.46
C GLU A 6 -12.41 26.80 0.41
N ARG A 7 -12.25 25.53 0.01
CA ARG A 7 -10.93 24.88 -0.08
C ARG A 7 -10.14 25.22 -1.36
N GLU A 8 -10.77 25.87 -2.35
CA GLU A 8 -10.11 26.28 -3.60
C GLU A 8 -9.31 27.60 -3.50
N ASN A 9 -9.40 28.32 -2.36
CA ASN A 9 -8.77 29.63 -2.19
C ASN A 9 -7.60 29.68 -1.20
N ASP A 10 -7.06 28.53 -0.75
CA ASP A 10 -5.83 28.53 0.06
C ASP A 10 -4.60 28.79 -0.83
N PRO A 11 -3.92 29.96 -0.71
CA PRO A 11 -2.74 30.27 -1.52
C PRO A 11 -1.53 29.36 -1.23
N LYS A 12 -1.58 28.53 -0.16
CA LYS A 12 -0.56 27.54 0.19
C LYS A 12 -0.84 26.14 -0.34
N ALA A 13 -2.06 25.85 -0.81
CA ALA A 13 -2.38 24.56 -1.41
C ALA A 13 -1.93 24.56 -2.89
N ILE A 14 -1.00 23.66 -3.25
CA ILE A 14 -0.62 23.45 -4.64
C ILE A 14 -1.76 22.69 -5.33
N GLY A 15 -2.73 23.44 -5.86
CA GLY A 15 -3.84 22.85 -6.62
C GLY A 15 -3.37 22.24 -7.95
N ARG A 16 -4.08 21.19 -8.39
CA ARG A 16 -3.85 20.41 -9.63
C ARG A 16 -3.62 21.26 -10.90
N ARG A 17 -4.20 22.46 -10.99
CA ARG A 17 -4.00 23.41 -12.11
C ARG A 17 -2.68 24.17 -12.07
N ARG A 18 -2.08 24.40 -10.89
CA ARG A 18 -0.76 25.03 -10.77
C ARG A 18 0.35 24.07 -11.15
N PHE A 19 0.23 22.77 -10.81
CA PHE A 19 1.22 21.75 -11.18
C PHE A 19 1.38 21.61 -12.71
N ILE A 20 0.27 21.60 -13.46
CA ILE A 20 0.29 21.48 -14.93
C ILE A 20 0.88 22.74 -15.60
N LYS A 21 0.69 23.93 -15.02
CA LYS A 21 1.26 25.19 -15.57
C LYS A 21 2.77 25.29 -15.34
N SER A 22 3.31 24.70 -14.27
CA SER A 22 4.76 24.70 -14.00
C SER A 22 5.56 23.86 -15.00
N LEU A 23 4.97 22.77 -15.52
CA LEU A 23 5.61 21.88 -16.48
C LEU A 23 5.65 22.44 -17.92
N ALA A 24 4.70 23.31 -18.28
CA ALA A 24 4.67 23.91 -19.62
C ALA A 24 5.76 24.97 -19.86
N ILE A 25 6.31 25.57 -18.79
CA ILE A 25 7.34 26.63 -18.93
C ILE A 25 8.76 26.04 -19.00
N ALA A 26 8.98 24.83 -18.49
CA ALA A 26 10.29 24.18 -18.54
C ALA A 26 10.63 23.53 -19.90
N GLY A 27 9.66 23.40 -20.82
CA GLY A 27 9.82 22.68 -22.09
C GLY A 27 10.16 23.53 -23.32
N ALA A 28 10.39 24.84 -23.19
CA ALA A 28 10.47 25.76 -24.33
C ALA A 28 11.76 26.60 -24.43
N ILE A 29 12.91 26.12 -23.93
CA ILE A 29 14.20 26.80 -24.15
C ILE A 29 15.23 25.80 -24.69
N ALA A 30 15.08 25.45 -25.96
CA ALA A 30 16.16 24.90 -26.77
C ALA A 30 15.90 25.27 -28.24
N THR A 31 16.34 26.46 -28.65
CA THR A 31 17.00 26.76 -29.94
C THR A 31 17.11 28.26 -30.17
N MET A 32 18.20 28.64 -30.85
CA MET A 32 18.58 29.96 -31.39
C MET A 32 19.42 30.87 -30.47
N GLY A 33 20.73 30.82 -30.72
CA GLY A 33 21.65 31.87 -30.33
C GLY A 33 21.42 33.14 -31.15
N ILE A 34 21.40 34.27 -30.44
CA ILE A 34 21.67 35.60 -30.98
C ILE A 34 22.51 36.30 -29.91
N ALA A 35 23.72 36.72 -30.28
CA ALA A 35 24.56 37.59 -29.47
C ALA A 35 23.90 38.98 -29.40
N GLY A 36 23.45 39.36 -28.21
CA GLY A 36 22.89 40.67 -27.93
C GLY A 36 23.15 41.03 -26.48
N CYS A 37 23.90 42.10 -26.26
CA CYS A 37 24.12 42.69 -24.95
C CYS A 37 22.77 43.15 -24.39
N VAL A 38 22.29 42.51 -23.33
CA VAL A 38 21.12 42.97 -22.58
C VAL A 38 21.52 43.08 -21.12
N SER A 39 21.47 44.31 -20.63
CA SER A 39 21.75 44.72 -19.27
C SER A 39 20.95 43.92 -18.25
N GLU A 40 21.61 43.49 -17.17
CA GLU A 40 20.98 42.89 -15.99
C GLU A 40 19.89 43.83 -15.44
N PRO A 41 18.64 43.34 -15.25
CA PRO A 41 17.64 44.09 -14.51
C PRO A 41 18.00 44.09 -13.02
N GLU A 42 17.94 45.26 -12.40
CA GLU A 42 18.15 45.44 -10.96
C GLU A 42 17.24 44.52 -10.12
N PRO A 43 17.75 43.99 -9.00
CA PRO A 43 16.98 43.12 -8.12
C PRO A 43 15.83 43.89 -7.48
N THR A 44 14.60 43.52 -7.84
CA THR A 44 13.39 44.01 -7.18
C THR A 44 13.39 43.58 -5.71
N PRO A 45 13.10 44.49 -4.75
CA PRO A 45 13.09 44.15 -3.33
C PRO A 45 12.03 43.08 -3.03
N SER A 46 12.48 42.00 -2.37
CA SER A 46 11.59 40.95 -1.87
C SER A 46 10.56 41.52 -0.89
N PRO A 47 9.26 41.20 -1.03
CA PRO A 47 8.27 41.56 -0.04
C PRO A 47 8.57 40.84 1.28
N SER A 48 8.63 41.62 2.35
CA SER A 48 8.82 41.14 3.72
C SER A 48 7.64 40.23 4.10
N VAL A 49 7.91 38.95 4.34
CA VAL A 49 6.92 38.02 4.86
C VAL A 49 6.60 38.42 6.31
N PRO A 50 5.34 38.69 6.67
CA PRO A 50 4.99 38.94 8.06
C PRO A 50 5.26 37.68 8.88
N THR A 51 6.14 37.80 9.87
CA THR A 51 6.38 36.78 10.89
C THR A 51 5.08 36.52 11.62
N ARG A 52 4.45 35.37 11.34
CA ARG A 52 3.28 34.90 12.07
C ARG A 52 3.76 34.42 13.44
N THR A 53 3.47 35.19 14.48
CA THR A 53 3.70 34.78 15.87
C THR A 53 2.92 33.50 16.11
N ALA A 54 3.62 32.41 16.41
CA ALA A 54 2.99 31.16 16.80
C ALA A 54 2.19 31.37 18.11
N PRO A 55 0.95 30.87 18.20
CA PRO A 55 0.27 30.82 19.49
C PRO A 55 1.11 30.00 20.47
N ALA A 56 1.27 30.49 21.68
CA ALA A 56 1.96 29.79 22.75
C ALA A 56 1.30 28.42 22.97
N LEU A 57 2.12 27.37 22.99
CA LEU A 57 1.68 26.03 23.41
C LEU A 57 1.08 26.14 24.83
N PRO A 58 -0.06 25.47 25.11
CA PRO A 58 -0.52 25.32 26.48
C PRO A 58 0.55 24.59 27.30
N ALA A 59 0.78 25.10 28.51
CA ALA A 59 1.75 24.56 29.45
C ALA A 59 1.50 23.07 29.69
N GLN A 60 2.55 22.26 29.55
CA GLN A 60 2.51 20.86 29.90
C GLN A 60 2.17 20.70 31.40
N PRO A 61 1.22 19.83 31.77
CA PRO A 61 0.96 19.53 33.16
C PRO A 61 2.21 18.91 33.81
N ALA A 62 2.47 19.30 35.06
CA ALA A 62 3.59 18.83 35.85
C ALA A 62 3.62 17.28 35.93
N PRO A 63 4.82 16.67 35.99
CA PRO A 63 4.93 15.22 36.14
C PRO A 63 4.25 14.75 37.42
N GLY A 64 3.23 13.92 37.23
CA GLY A 64 2.48 13.28 38.31
C GLY A 64 3.38 12.38 39.16
N THR A 65 3.03 12.33 40.43
CA THR A 65 3.60 11.49 41.49
C THR A 65 3.80 10.03 41.04
N PRO A 66 4.93 9.39 41.38
CA PRO A 66 5.16 8.00 41.02
C PRO A 66 4.10 7.07 41.62
N ALA A 67 3.57 6.19 40.78
CA ALA A 67 2.62 5.15 41.16
C ALA A 67 3.24 4.19 42.21
N PRO A 68 2.46 3.70 43.18
CA PRO A 68 2.92 2.73 44.16
C PRO A 68 3.35 1.42 43.51
N ALA A 69 4.42 0.83 44.05
CA ALA A 69 5.01 -0.41 43.56
C ALA A 69 3.99 -1.57 43.56
N PRO A 70 3.97 -2.41 42.51
CA PRO A 70 3.10 -3.58 42.45
C PRO A 70 3.49 -4.61 43.53
N ALA A 71 2.47 -5.19 44.14
CA ALA A 71 2.61 -6.25 45.13
C ALA A 71 3.33 -7.49 44.54
N PRO A 72 4.10 -8.23 45.35
CA PRO A 72 4.83 -9.40 44.89
C PRO A 72 3.88 -10.49 44.39
N ARG A 73 4.20 -11.03 43.20
CA ARG A 73 3.51 -12.14 42.56
C ARG A 73 3.77 -13.43 43.35
N PRO A 74 2.74 -14.24 43.65
CA PRO A 74 2.95 -15.53 44.31
C PRO A 74 3.75 -16.48 43.42
N THR A 75 4.71 -17.15 44.03
CA THR A 75 5.56 -18.18 43.44
C THR A 75 4.71 -19.36 42.93
N PRO A 76 4.86 -19.80 41.67
CA PRO A 76 4.21 -21.02 41.20
C PRO A 76 4.78 -22.24 41.93
N SER A 77 3.91 -23.00 42.58
CA SER A 77 4.20 -24.32 43.14
C SER A 77 4.56 -25.29 42.01
N HIS A 78 5.63 -26.06 42.20
CA HIS A 78 6.09 -27.10 41.30
C HIS A 78 4.97 -28.09 40.91
N PRO A 79 4.82 -28.43 39.61
CA PRO A 79 4.04 -29.58 39.19
C PRO A 79 4.71 -30.87 39.67
N GLY A 80 3.91 -31.74 40.29
CA GLY A 80 4.31 -33.09 40.67
C GLY A 80 4.75 -33.91 39.46
N GLU A 81 5.75 -34.73 39.70
CA GLU A 81 6.35 -35.69 38.77
C GLU A 81 5.26 -36.64 38.22
N GLN A 82 4.91 -36.45 36.96
CA GLN A 82 3.93 -37.27 36.25
C GLN A 82 4.63 -38.56 35.77
N PRO A 83 4.09 -39.76 36.07
CA PRO A 83 4.70 -41.03 35.67
C PRO A 83 4.87 -41.15 34.16
N ALA A 84 6.05 -41.65 33.75
CA ALA A 84 6.42 -41.87 32.36
C ALA A 84 5.38 -42.72 31.62
N ALA A 85 4.73 -42.13 30.61
CA ALA A 85 3.84 -42.83 29.70
C ALA A 85 4.65 -43.75 28.77
N THR A 86 4.16 -44.98 28.61
CA THR A 86 4.68 -45.98 27.68
C THR A 86 4.70 -45.44 26.24
N PRO A 87 5.78 -45.68 25.46
CA PRO A 87 5.87 -45.22 24.07
C PRO A 87 4.73 -45.81 23.23
N ALA A 88 3.92 -44.94 22.61
CA ALA A 88 2.95 -45.35 21.62
C ALA A 88 3.67 -45.93 20.38
N PRO A 89 3.10 -46.96 19.72
CA PRO A 89 3.66 -47.51 18.49
C PRO A 89 3.74 -46.44 17.38
N PRO A 90 4.72 -46.55 16.47
CA PRO A 90 4.91 -45.58 15.39
C PRO A 90 3.67 -45.55 14.50
N VAL A 91 2.97 -44.40 14.54
CA VAL A 91 1.87 -44.10 13.63
C VAL A 91 2.49 -43.98 12.23
N ALA A 92 1.97 -44.78 11.30
CA ALA A 92 2.39 -44.74 9.90
C ALA A 92 2.31 -43.30 9.38
N ALA A 93 3.39 -42.86 8.71
CA ALA A 93 3.44 -41.53 8.12
C ALA A 93 2.23 -41.34 7.19
N PRO A 94 1.44 -40.27 7.34
CA PRO A 94 0.32 -40.01 6.46
C PRO A 94 0.83 -39.89 5.03
N THR A 95 0.24 -40.67 4.13
CA THR A 95 0.49 -40.55 2.69
C THR A 95 0.22 -39.11 2.27
N PRO A 96 1.15 -38.42 1.59
CA PRO A 96 0.93 -37.05 1.16
C PRO A 96 -0.30 -36.99 0.26
N ALA A 97 -1.23 -36.09 0.59
CA ALA A 97 -2.41 -35.84 -0.22
C ALA A 97 -1.98 -35.42 -1.64
N PRO A 98 -2.73 -35.80 -2.69
CA PRO A 98 -2.44 -35.35 -4.04
C PRO A 98 -2.46 -33.82 -4.10
N THR A 99 -1.41 -33.24 -4.65
CA THR A 99 -1.31 -31.79 -4.89
C THR A 99 -2.53 -31.33 -5.70
N PRO A 100 -3.32 -30.36 -5.23
CA PRO A 100 -4.44 -29.82 -5.99
C PRO A 100 -3.98 -29.37 -7.38
N ALA A 101 -4.79 -29.64 -8.40
CA ALA A 101 -4.55 -29.12 -9.73
C ALA A 101 -4.53 -27.59 -9.68
N GLN A 102 -3.43 -26.98 -10.17
CA GLN A 102 -3.26 -25.53 -10.17
C GLN A 102 -4.36 -24.87 -11.01
N ALA A 103 -4.96 -23.80 -10.49
CA ALA A 103 -5.97 -23.03 -11.22
C ALA A 103 -5.38 -22.46 -12.54
N PRO A 104 -6.20 -22.30 -13.59
CA PRO A 104 -5.71 -21.73 -14.85
C PRO A 104 -5.19 -20.30 -14.66
N VAL A 105 -4.05 -19.99 -15.28
CA VAL A 105 -3.47 -18.64 -15.30
C VAL A 105 -4.40 -17.69 -16.03
N VAL A 106 -4.75 -16.56 -15.39
CA VAL A 106 -5.52 -15.49 -16.04
C VAL A 106 -4.64 -14.24 -16.22
N LYS A 107 -4.42 -13.86 -17.48
CA LYS A 107 -3.66 -12.65 -17.85
C LYS A 107 -4.54 -11.42 -17.91
N GLY A 108 -4.00 -10.27 -17.52
CA GLY A 108 -4.68 -8.97 -17.53
C GLY A 108 -5.91 -8.91 -16.62
N ALA A 109 -5.96 -9.77 -15.60
CA ALA A 109 -6.97 -9.74 -14.56
C ALA A 109 -6.41 -9.04 -13.32
N GLN A 110 -7.30 -8.58 -12.46
CA GLN A 110 -6.95 -7.98 -11.17
C GLN A 110 -7.85 -8.53 -10.09
N ILE A 111 -7.44 -8.32 -8.84
CA ILE A 111 -8.25 -8.67 -7.68
C ILE A 111 -9.35 -7.62 -7.55
N ASP A 112 -10.60 -8.07 -7.66
CA ASP A 112 -11.79 -7.32 -7.28
C ASP A 112 -12.20 -7.71 -5.87
N VAL A 113 -12.51 -6.71 -5.05
CA VAL A 113 -12.79 -6.88 -3.62
C VAL A 113 -14.26 -6.57 -3.34
N ASN A 114 -15.01 -7.60 -2.94
CA ASN A 114 -16.34 -7.41 -2.37
C ASN A 114 -16.23 -7.19 -0.86
N TYR A 115 -16.11 -5.93 -0.47
CA TYR A 115 -15.95 -5.54 0.93
C TYR A 115 -17.10 -6.00 1.85
N ARG A 116 -18.29 -6.32 1.33
CA ARG A 116 -19.41 -6.82 2.13
C ARG A 116 -19.24 -8.28 2.57
N ALA A 117 -18.45 -9.05 1.84
CA ALA A 117 -18.15 -10.44 2.17
C ALA A 117 -16.86 -10.57 2.99
N CYS A 118 -16.08 -9.50 3.18
CA CYS A 118 -14.86 -9.57 3.95
C CYS A 118 -15.14 -9.70 5.45
N THR A 119 -14.60 -10.75 6.07
CA THR A 119 -14.69 -11.00 7.53
C THR A 119 -13.49 -10.46 8.31
N GLY A 120 -12.49 -9.91 7.61
CA GLY A 120 -11.26 -9.43 8.25
C GLY A 120 -10.40 -10.53 8.88
N CYS A 121 -10.50 -11.77 8.39
CA CYS A 121 -9.73 -12.91 8.91
C CYS A 121 -8.22 -12.85 8.62
N ASP A 122 -7.78 -11.95 7.73
CA ASP A 122 -6.39 -11.71 7.33
C ASP A 122 -5.63 -12.90 6.70
N ILE A 123 -6.30 -14.02 6.45
CA ILE A 123 -5.77 -15.20 5.76
C ILE A 123 -5.14 -14.83 4.40
N CYS A 124 -5.73 -13.87 3.68
CA CYS A 124 -5.17 -13.39 2.41
C CYS A 124 -3.78 -12.73 2.56
N ALA A 125 -3.54 -12.02 3.66
CA ALA A 125 -2.26 -11.40 3.95
C ALA A 125 -1.25 -12.43 4.48
N GLU A 126 -1.70 -13.36 5.33
CA GLU A 126 -0.87 -14.46 5.85
C GLU A 126 -0.32 -15.35 4.73
N GLU A 127 -1.19 -15.82 3.83
CA GLU A 127 -0.77 -16.65 2.68
C GLU A 127 0.11 -15.89 1.70
N CYS A 128 -0.15 -14.60 1.51
CA CYS A 128 0.70 -13.76 0.69
C CYS A 128 2.09 -13.57 1.34
N ALA A 129 2.16 -13.35 2.64
CA ALA A 129 3.42 -13.26 3.38
C ALA A 129 4.18 -14.58 3.33
N TYR A 130 3.53 -15.70 3.63
CA TYR A 130 4.14 -17.04 3.58
C TYR A 130 4.78 -17.32 2.22
N LYS A 131 4.14 -16.85 1.16
CA LYS A 131 4.65 -16.99 -0.20
C LYS A 131 5.87 -16.14 -0.51
N TYR A 132 5.94 -14.90 -0.03
CA TYR A 132 7.00 -13.95 -0.43
C TYR A 132 8.09 -13.74 0.62
N GLN A 133 7.90 -14.24 1.85
CA GLN A 133 8.94 -14.21 2.87
C GLN A 133 10.07 -15.19 2.53
N PRO A 134 11.30 -14.96 3.04
CA PRO A 134 12.40 -15.91 2.91
C PRO A 134 12.03 -17.30 3.45
N GLU A 135 12.49 -18.36 2.78
CA GLU A 135 12.18 -19.76 3.16
C GLU A 135 12.69 -20.12 4.57
N ASP A 136 13.74 -19.45 5.04
CA ASP A 136 14.34 -19.64 6.37
C ASP A 136 13.65 -18.82 7.46
N TYR A 137 12.66 -17.99 7.12
CA TYR A 137 11.93 -17.17 8.09
C TYR A 137 11.04 -18.04 8.99
N GLN A 138 11.26 -17.97 10.31
CA GLN A 138 10.44 -18.71 11.28
C GLN A 138 9.14 -17.94 11.60
N GLY A 139 8.00 -18.55 11.27
CA GLY A 139 6.67 -17.96 11.48
C GLY A 139 6.15 -17.22 10.25
N ILE A 140 5.30 -16.23 10.46
CA ILE A 140 4.71 -15.41 9.38
C ILE A 140 5.10 -13.96 9.61
N ASN A 141 5.65 -13.31 8.58
CA ASN A 141 5.94 -11.88 8.60
C ASN A 141 5.08 -11.13 7.58
N LEU A 142 4.02 -10.48 8.09
CA LEU A 142 3.10 -9.67 7.29
C LEU A 142 3.76 -8.48 6.59
N ALA A 143 5.02 -8.14 6.91
CA ALA A 143 5.77 -7.17 6.14
C ALA A 143 6.02 -7.63 4.69
N TYR A 144 6.08 -8.93 4.41
CA TYR A 144 6.20 -9.48 3.05
C TYR A 144 4.86 -9.63 2.33
N ALA A 145 3.73 -9.43 3.02
CA ALA A 145 2.42 -9.49 2.37
C ALA A 145 2.24 -8.30 1.40
N ARG A 146 1.85 -8.62 0.16
CA ARG A 146 1.55 -7.64 -0.90
C ARG A 146 0.05 -7.25 -0.94
N ILE A 147 -0.73 -7.73 0.02
CA ILE A 147 -2.12 -7.37 0.34
C ILE A 147 -2.21 -7.22 1.86
N ARG A 148 -2.94 -6.20 2.35
CA ARG A 148 -3.12 -5.96 3.79
C ARG A 148 -4.57 -5.65 4.11
N THR A 149 -5.12 -6.34 5.11
CA THR A 149 -6.44 -5.98 5.62
C THR A 149 -6.32 -4.81 6.59
N MET A 150 -6.85 -3.65 6.21
CA MET A 150 -6.93 -2.49 7.10
C MET A 150 -8.23 -2.58 7.89
N ARG A 151 -8.10 -2.62 9.20
CA ARG A 151 -9.23 -2.73 10.12
C ARG A 151 -9.66 -1.35 10.59
N PHE A 152 -10.89 -0.97 10.25
CA PHE A 152 -11.59 0.17 10.81
C PHE A 152 -12.70 -0.35 11.73
N SER A 153 -13.24 0.51 12.59
CA SER A 153 -14.37 0.14 13.44
C SER A 153 -15.52 -0.38 12.55
N PHE A 154 -15.83 -1.68 12.67
CA PHE A 154 -16.92 -2.38 11.97
C PHE A 154 -16.76 -2.59 10.46
N VAL A 155 -15.62 -2.24 9.87
CA VAL A 155 -15.34 -2.44 8.43
C VAL A 155 -13.89 -2.87 8.27
N ASP A 156 -13.69 -4.00 7.59
CA ASP A 156 -12.37 -4.49 7.19
C ASP A 156 -12.18 -4.28 5.68
N ILE A 157 -11.02 -3.73 5.30
CA ILE A 157 -10.72 -3.35 3.92
C ILE A 157 -9.44 -4.04 3.47
N PRO A 158 -9.54 -5.09 2.65
CA PRO A 158 -8.38 -5.64 1.95
C PRO A 158 -7.81 -4.60 0.99
N ASN A 159 -6.63 -4.09 1.29
CA ASN A 159 -5.87 -3.18 0.46
C ASN A 159 -4.84 -3.95 -0.36
N VAL A 160 -4.91 -3.81 -1.67
CA VAL A 160 -4.01 -4.47 -2.60
C VAL A 160 -3.71 -3.52 -3.75
N CYS A 161 -2.57 -3.69 -4.41
CA CYS A 161 -2.30 -2.95 -5.64
C CYS A 161 -3.41 -3.18 -6.67
N TYR A 162 -4.15 -2.11 -7.02
CA TYR A 162 -5.25 -2.15 -7.99
C TYR A 162 -4.78 -2.11 -9.45
N TYR A 163 -3.48 -2.06 -9.73
CA TYR A 163 -2.97 -1.91 -11.12
C TYR A 163 -3.54 -0.68 -11.82
N CYS A 164 -3.43 0.48 -11.15
CA CYS A 164 -3.85 1.76 -11.68
C CYS A 164 -3.02 2.12 -12.92
N ALA A 165 -3.54 1.92 -14.12
CA ALA A 165 -2.92 2.46 -15.33
C ALA A 165 -3.31 3.94 -15.51
N LEU A 166 -2.33 4.77 -15.84
CA LEU A 166 -2.60 6.12 -16.35
C LEU A 166 -3.22 6.04 -17.75
N THR A 167 -3.86 7.13 -18.18
CA THR A 167 -4.49 7.19 -19.50
C THR A 167 -3.75 8.17 -20.39
N GLU A 168 -3.38 7.71 -21.59
CA GLU A 168 -2.57 8.47 -22.55
C GLU A 168 -3.15 9.86 -22.85
N TRP A 169 -4.46 9.95 -23.03
CA TRP A 169 -5.13 11.21 -23.36
C TRP A 169 -5.10 12.26 -22.23
N SER A 170 -5.04 11.86 -20.95
CA SER A 170 -5.10 12.78 -19.81
C SER A 170 -3.77 12.98 -19.10
N ASP A 171 -2.92 11.95 -19.10
CA ASP A 171 -1.67 11.92 -18.33
C ASP A 171 -0.44 11.73 -19.24
N GLY A 172 -0.63 11.46 -20.55
CA GLY A 172 0.44 11.32 -21.53
C GLY A 172 1.18 9.98 -21.52
N THR A 173 0.71 9.02 -20.72
CA THR A 173 1.31 7.68 -20.59
C THR A 173 0.28 6.64 -20.17
N THR A 174 0.58 5.36 -20.41
CA THR A 174 -0.19 4.20 -19.95
C THR A 174 0.47 3.46 -18.78
N GLN A 175 1.62 3.96 -18.31
CA GLN A 175 2.33 3.42 -17.15
C GLN A 175 1.51 3.53 -15.87
N MET A 176 1.89 2.76 -14.85
CA MET A 176 1.34 2.97 -13.53
C MET A 176 1.91 4.26 -12.91
N PRO A 177 1.14 5.01 -12.09
CA PRO A 177 1.64 6.22 -11.43
C PRO A 177 2.92 5.98 -10.62
N CYS A 178 2.98 4.87 -9.88
CA CYS A 178 4.15 4.50 -9.08
C CYS A 178 5.37 4.11 -9.94
N GLU A 179 5.15 3.51 -11.10
CA GLU A 179 6.18 3.23 -12.11
C GLU A 179 6.70 4.52 -12.73
N TYR A 180 5.79 5.41 -13.14
CA TYR A 180 6.13 6.68 -13.80
C TYR A 180 6.99 7.61 -12.94
N VAL A 181 6.75 7.64 -11.61
CA VAL A 181 7.53 8.49 -10.69
C VAL A 181 8.83 7.84 -10.21
N CYS A 182 9.09 6.58 -10.54
CA CYS A 182 10.25 5.85 -10.06
C CYS A 182 11.52 6.32 -10.82
N PRO A 183 12.49 6.99 -10.16
CA PRO A 183 13.65 7.56 -10.85
C PRO A 183 14.63 6.50 -11.37
N THR A 184 14.64 5.31 -10.77
CA THR A 184 15.52 4.19 -11.13
C THR A 184 14.83 3.13 -11.98
N VAL A 185 13.55 3.33 -12.32
CA VAL A 185 12.75 2.37 -13.09
C VAL A 185 12.73 0.98 -12.43
N ALA A 186 12.71 0.94 -11.09
CA ALA A 186 12.72 -0.29 -10.33
C ALA A 186 11.40 -1.08 -10.44
N ILE A 187 10.30 -0.43 -10.83
CA ILE A 187 8.99 -1.10 -11.03
C ILE A 187 8.82 -1.37 -12.51
N GLU A 188 8.78 -2.64 -12.91
CA GLU A 188 8.75 -3.04 -14.31
C GLU A 188 7.64 -4.06 -14.60
N THR A 189 7.18 -4.13 -15.85
CA THR A 189 6.31 -5.22 -16.31
C THR A 189 7.17 -6.44 -16.61
N VAL A 190 6.87 -7.57 -15.98
CA VAL A 190 7.55 -8.83 -16.28
C VAL A 190 6.97 -9.43 -17.56
N PRO A 191 7.79 -9.66 -18.60
CA PRO A 191 7.32 -10.25 -19.84
C PRO A 191 6.95 -11.73 -19.63
N ASP A 192 6.22 -12.30 -20.59
CA ASP A 192 5.68 -13.66 -20.46
C ASP A 192 6.79 -14.72 -20.32
N GLU A 193 7.91 -14.52 -21.00
CA GLU A 193 9.10 -15.39 -21.02
C GLU A 193 9.86 -15.44 -19.68
N GLU A 194 9.71 -14.44 -18.81
CA GLU A 194 10.37 -14.36 -17.50
C GLU A 194 9.45 -14.82 -16.35
N THR A 195 8.39 -15.55 -16.67
CA THR A 195 7.37 -15.95 -15.69
C THR A 195 7.88 -17.03 -14.73
N ILE A 196 7.84 -16.71 -13.44
CA ILE A 196 7.93 -17.65 -12.33
C ILE A 196 6.51 -17.96 -11.88
N ALA A 197 6.01 -19.15 -12.24
CA ALA A 197 4.63 -19.55 -11.99
C ALA A 197 4.23 -19.35 -10.51
N GLY A 198 3.10 -18.70 -10.30
CA GLY A 198 2.61 -18.34 -8.96
C GLY A 198 3.31 -17.14 -8.33
N TYR A 199 4.46 -16.66 -8.80
CA TYR A 199 5.18 -15.55 -8.16
C TYR A 199 5.11 -14.28 -9.01
N GLU A 200 5.80 -14.25 -10.14
CA GLU A 200 5.99 -13.04 -10.97
C GLU A 200 5.94 -13.42 -12.45
N GLY A 201 5.48 -12.53 -13.33
CA GLY A 201 5.35 -12.85 -14.75
C GLY A 201 4.01 -12.48 -15.36
N ASN A 202 3.73 -13.02 -16.55
CA ASN A 202 2.45 -12.91 -17.25
C ASN A 202 1.95 -11.47 -17.48
N GLY A 203 2.87 -10.52 -17.65
CA GLY A 203 2.55 -9.10 -17.86
C GLY A 203 2.17 -8.34 -16.59
N TYR A 204 2.37 -8.95 -15.41
CA TYR A 204 2.20 -8.28 -14.12
C TYR A 204 3.47 -7.53 -13.73
N LYS A 205 3.34 -6.60 -12.76
CA LYS A 205 4.49 -5.81 -12.31
C LYS A 205 5.39 -6.63 -11.39
N ARG A 206 6.67 -6.29 -11.32
CA ARG A 206 7.59 -6.66 -10.22
C ARG A 206 8.37 -5.42 -9.79
N VAL A 207 8.96 -5.48 -8.59
CA VAL A 207 9.96 -4.50 -8.16
C VAL A 207 11.33 -5.17 -8.17
N ASN A 208 12.26 -4.60 -8.92
CA ASN A 208 13.65 -5.01 -8.92
C ASN A 208 14.34 -4.47 -7.64
N PRO A 209 14.78 -5.35 -6.71
CA PRO A 209 15.37 -4.93 -5.45
C PRO A 209 16.71 -4.20 -5.64
N ASP A 210 17.48 -4.56 -6.66
CA ASP A 210 18.80 -3.97 -6.92
C ASP A 210 18.71 -2.52 -7.44
N LEU A 211 17.58 -2.16 -8.04
CA LEU A 211 17.30 -0.80 -8.52
C LEU A 211 16.51 0.03 -7.52
N CYS A 212 15.90 -0.59 -6.51
CA CYS A 212 15.05 0.10 -5.55
C CYS A 212 15.91 0.83 -4.49
N LEU A 213 15.76 2.15 -4.40
CA LEU A 213 16.47 2.95 -3.38
C LEU A 213 15.85 2.83 -1.97
N GLY A 214 14.71 2.15 -1.86
CA GLY A 214 13.96 1.95 -0.62
C GLY A 214 13.14 3.16 -0.13
N PHE A 215 12.45 2.98 0.99
CA PHE A 215 11.57 4.00 1.59
C PHE A 215 12.36 5.20 2.09
N ASP A 216 13.38 4.97 2.92
CA ASP A 216 14.13 6.04 3.62
C ASP A 216 14.87 6.99 2.67
N SER A 217 15.29 6.49 1.50
CA SER A 217 16.03 7.29 0.52
C SER A 217 15.15 7.91 -0.57
N CYS A 218 13.93 7.40 -0.80
CA CYS A 218 13.12 7.82 -1.95
C CYS A 218 11.62 7.90 -1.65
N GLY A 219 10.93 6.79 -1.39
CA GLY A 219 9.50 6.78 -1.04
C GLY A 219 8.49 7.28 -2.08
N LYS A 220 8.91 7.83 -3.23
CA LYS A 220 8.04 8.51 -4.21
C LYS A 220 6.89 7.65 -4.75
N CYS A 221 7.15 6.36 -4.96
CA CYS A 221 6.12 5.43 -5.43
C CYS A 221 4.99 5.25 -4.42
N THR A 222 5.29 5.30 -3.13
CA THR A 222 4.30 5.25 -2.05
C THR A 222 3.61 6.57 -1.89
N GLU A 223 4.33 7.69 -1.95
CA GLU A 223 3.73 9.02 -1.89
C GLU A 223 2.63 9.19 -2.95
N ILE A 224 2.93 8.87 -4.22
CA ILE A 224 1.94 8.99 -5.29
C ILE A 224 0.81 7.97 -5.14
N CYS A 225 1.10 6.77 -4.63
CA CYS A 225 0.12 5.70 -4.49
C CYS A 225 -0.85 5.95 -3.34
N GLU A 226 -0.37 6.45 -2.21
CA GLU A 226 -1.17 6.82 -1.05
C GLU A 226 -2.02 8.06 -1.35
N GLN A 227 -1.40 9.13 -1.89
CA GLN A 227 -2.11 10.39 -2.16
C GLN A 227 -3.25 10.25 -3.19
N LEU A 228 -3.13 9.33 -4.16
CA LEU A 228 -4.07 9.24 -5.27
C LEU A 228 -4.88 7.95 -5.31
N PHE A 229 -4.36 6.84 -4.78
CA PHE A 229 -4.86 5.49 -5.09
C PHE A 229 -4.93 4.54 -3.88
N GLY A 230 -4.88 5.07 -2.65
CA GLY A 230 -5.15 4.28 -1.45
C GLY A 230 -4.06 3.30 -1.02
N SER A 231 -2.82 3.48 -1.46
CA SER A 231 -1.62 2.78 -0.96
C SER A 231 -1.54 1.26 -1.23
N GLY A 232 -1.38 0.87 -2.49
CA GLY A 232 -1.03 -0.49 -2.91
C GLY A 232 0.48 -0.81 -2.94
N VAL A 233 1.35 0.15 -2.58
CA VAL A 233 2.80 -0.07 -2.41
C VAL A 233 3.07 -0.38 -0.94
N ILE A 234 3.76 -1.48 -0.68
CA ILE A 234 4.14 -1.92 0.66
C ILE A 234 5.67 -2.02 0.69
N TYR A 235 6.30 -2.08 1.86
CA TYR A 235 7.73 -2.27 2.00
C TYR A 235 8.05 -3.56 2.74
N THR A 236 9.09 -4.26 2.27
CA THR A 236 9.72 -5.37 3.01
C THR A 236 10.37 -4.85 4.30
N PRO A 237 10.75 -5.73 5.25
CA PRO A 237 11.53 -5.32 6.41
C PRO A 237 12.82 -4.56 6.07
N ASP A 238 13.42 -4.88 4.92
CA ASP A 238 14.65 -4.23 4.41
C ASP A 238 14.38 -2.86 3.77
N GLY A 239 13.13 -2.39 3.79
CA GLY A 239 12.74 -1.10 3.23
C GLY A 239 12.63 -1.09 1.70
N ILE A 240 12.63 -2.25 1.04
CA ILE A 240 12.44 -2.37 -0.42
C ILE A 240 10.96 -2.31 -0.75
N ALA A 241 10.60 -1.49 -1.74
CA ALA A 241 9.22 -1.38 -2.19
C ALA A 241 8.74 -2.69 -2.83
N GLN A 242 7.48 -3.02 -2.65
CA GLN A 242 6.82 -4.17 -3.24
C GLN A 242 5.39 -3.80 -3.67
N VAL A 243 4.95 -4.40 -4.76
CA VAL A 243 3.59 -4.29 -5.29
C VAL A 243 3.06 -5.70 -5.52
N CYS A 244 1.74 -5.89 -5.42
CA CYS A 244 1.14 -7.18 -5.77
C CYS A 244 1.49 -7.53 -7.22
N THR A 245 2.03 -8.73 -7.44
CA THR A 245 2.42 -9.26 -8.76
C THR A 245 1.32 -10.13 -9.36
N MET A 246 0.14 -10.09 -8.74
CA MET A 246 -1.01 -10.97 -9.00
C MET A 246 -0.63 -12.46 -9.00
N CYS A 247 0.48 -12.83 -8.35
CA CYS A 247 1.02 -14.18 -8.34
C CYS A 247 1.13 -14.75 -9.76
N ALA A 248 1.60 -13.94 -10.71
CA ALA A 248 1.64 -14.26 -12.13
C ALA A 248 0.29 -14.73 -12.70
N GLY A 249 -0.84 -14.19 -12.22
CA GLY A 249 -2.17 -14.55 -12.68
C GLY A 249 -2.83 -15.73 -11.96
N GLN A 250 -2.27 -16.15 -10.83
CA GLN A 250 -2.80 -17.19 -9.93
C GLN A 250 -2.74 -16.70 -8.48
N PRO A 251 -3.53 -15.68 -8.11
CA PRO A 251 -3.46 -15.04 -6.80
C PRO A 251 -3.84 -16.01 -5.67
N THR A 252 -2.84 -16.45 -4.89
CA THR A 252 -3.04 -17.35 -3.74
C THR A 252 -4.01 -16.76 -2.72
N CYS A 253 -4.01 -15.44 -2.52
CA CYS A 253 -4.98 -14.79 -1.64
C CYS A 253 -6.44 -14.95 -2.08
N VAL A 254 -6.71 -15.09 -3.39
CA VAL A 254 -8.06 -15.38 -3.91
C VAL A 254 -8.38 -16.85 -3.69
N GLU A 255 -7.43 -17.76 -3.92
CA GLU A 255 -7.61 -19.21 -3.76
C GLU A 255 -7.89 -19.60 -2.30
N THR A 256 -7.21 -18.96 -1.34
CA THR A 256 -7.32 -19.30 0.10
C THR A 256 -8.39 -18.49 0.83
N CYS A 257 -9.05 -17.52 0.19
CA CYS A 257 -10.08 -16.74 0.86
C CYS A 257 -11.26 -17.65 1.25
N PRO A 258 -11.63 -17.76 2.55
CA PRO A 258 -12.74 -18.63 2.97
C PRO A 258 -14.10 -18.11 2.50
N GLU A 259 -14.17 -16.83 2.13
CA GLU A 259 -15.35 -16.15 1.63
C GLU A 259 -15.25 -16.06 0.10
N PRO A 260 -15.93 -16.96 -0.66
CA PRO A 260 -15.69 -17.14 -2.10
C PRO A 260 -15.98 -15.90 -2.94
N ASP A 261 -16.84 -15.00 -2.44
CA ASP A 261 -17.19 -13.76 -3.12
C ASP A 261 -16.36 -12.56 -2.67
N CYS A 262 -15.54 -12.68 -1.62
CA CYS A 262 -14.76 -11.57 -1.05
C CYS A 262 -13.65 -11.10 -1.98
N LEU A 263 -12.81 -12.02 -2.45
CA LEU A 263 -11.73 -11.73 -3.40
C LEU A 263 -11.99 -12.50 -4.67
N ARG A 264 -12.05 -11.80 -5.81
CA ARG A 264 -12.29 -12.42 -7.11
C ARG A 264 -11.21 -12.00 -8.08
N PHE A 265 -10.75 -12.92 -8.91
CA PHE A 265 -9.77 -12.60 -9.95
C PHE A 265 -10.45 -12.44 -11.30
N VAL A 266 -10.66 -11.19 -11.70
CA VAL A 266 -11.53 -10.82 -12.82
C VAL A 266 -10.83 -9.85 -13.76
N LYS A 267 -11.19 -9.89 -15.04
CA LYS A 267 -10.81 -8.84 -15.98
C LYS A 267 -11.63 -7.60 -15.68
N CYS A 268 -10.96 -6.54 -15.25
CA CYS A 268 -11.60 -5.28 -14.92
C CYS A 268 -10.95 -4.12 -15.68
N VAL A 269 -11.64 -2.99 -15.68
CA VAL A 269 -11.05 -1.71 -16.10
C VAL A 269 -9.91 -1.32 -15.16
N PRO A 270 -8.94 -0.51 -15.64
CA PRO A 270 -7.78 -0.13 -14.85
C PRO A 270 -8.14 0.32 -13.43
N GLY A 271 -7.32 -0.08 -12.46
CA GLY A 271 -7.56 0.17 -11.03
C GLY A 271 -7.82 1.61 -10.63
N ARG A 272 -7.43 2.58 -11.47
CA ARG A 272 -7.64 4.02 -11.26
C ARG A 272 -9.09 4.37 -10.89
N PHE A 273 -10.08 3.63 -11.40
CA PHE A 273 -11.49 3.88 -11.12
C PHE A 273 -12.01 3.22 -9.83
N HIS A 274 -11.24 2.28 -9.27
CA HIS A 274 -11.60 1.48 -8.10
C HIS A 274 -10.78 1.84 -6.87
N ALA A 275 -9.59 2.39 -7.08
CA ALA A 275 -8.69 2.81 -6.03
C ALA A 275 -9.28 4.01 -5.27
N MET A 276 -9.51 3.81 -3.98
CA MET A 276 -9.96 4.83 -3.04
C MET A 276 -9.04 4.84 -1.84
N ASP A 277 -8.88 6.00 -1.21
CA ASP A 277 -8.22 6.08 0.08
C ASP A 277 -8.94 5.16 1.09
N PRO A 278 -8.20 4.33 1.86
CA PRO A 278 -8.73 3.44 2.88
C PRO A 278 -9.77 4.07 3.81
N THR A 279 -9.51 5.30 4.26
CA THR A 279 -10.37 6.01 5.21
C THR A 279 -11.67 6.41 4.52
N GLN A 280 -11.59 6.96 3.30
CA GLN A 280 -12.77 7.29 2.50
C GLN A 280 -13.62 6.06 2.17
N LEU A 281 -12.95 4.96 1.82
CA LEU A 281 -13.60 3.69 1.55
C LEU A 281 -14.28 3.15 2.81
N ALA A 282 -13.64 3.24 3.98
CA ALA A 282 -14.23 2.85 5.25
C ALA A 282 -15.48 3.67 5.59
N GLU A 283 -15.45 4.98 5.40
CA GLU A 283 -16.61 5.86 5.61
C GLU A 283 -17.77 5.51 4.67
N MET A 284 -17.48 5.30 3.38
CA MET A 284 -18.48 4.92 2.39
C MET A 284 -19.11 3.56 2.71
N LEU A 285 -18.29 2.57 3.04
CA LEU A 285 -18.76 1.22 3.41
C LEU A 285 -19.56 1.25 4.70
N TYR A 286 -19.09 1.95 5.74
CA TYR A 286 -19.81 2.11 6.99
C TYR A 286 -21.19 2.76 6.76
N SER A 287 -21.24 3.85 5.98
CA SER A 287 -22.50 4.49 5.64
C SER A 287 -23.41 3.58 4.81
N SER A 288 -22.86 2.75 3.92
CA SER A 288 -23.63 1.79 3.10
C SER A 288 -24.22 0.65 3.93
N MET A 289 -23.46 0.14 4.91
CA MET A 289 -23.87 -1.00 5.75
C MET A 289 -24.82 -0.58 6.86
N TYR A 290 -24.57 0.56 7.52
CA TYR A 290 -25.29 0.99 8.71
C TYR A 290 -26.27 2.14 8.47
N SER A 291 -26.31 2.72 7.27
CA SER A 291 -27.14 3.90 6.95
C SER A 291 -26.88 5.12 7.85
N VAL A 292 -25.69 5.20 8.46
CA VAL A 292 -25.28 6.26 9.40
C VAL A 292 -23.84 6.68 9.06
N ARG A 293 -23.53 7.98 9.19
CA ARG A 293 -22.13 8.46 9.08
C ARG A 293 -21.37 8.17 10.36
N ARG A 294 -20.15 7.67 10.24
CA ARG A 294 -19.26 7.45 11.39
C ARG A 294 -18.92 8.80 12.03
N GLN A 295 -19.15 8.91 13.35
CA GLN A 295 -18.63 10.02 14.13
C GLN A 295 -17.23 9.64 14.60
N LEU A 296 -16.22 10.36 14.09
CA LEU A 296 -14.84 10.24 14.56
C LEU A 296 -14.70 11.26 15.70
N GLU A 297 -14.78 10.79 16.95
CA GLU A 297 -14.44 11.59 18.14
C GLU A 297 -12.93 11.63 18.36
#